data_AF-A0A353QB58-F1
#
_entry.id   AF-A0A353QB58-F1
#
_cell.length_a   1.000
_cell.length_b   1.000
_cell.length_c   1.000
_cell.angle_alpha   90.00
_cell.angle_beta   90.00
_cell.angle_gamma   90.00
#
_symmetry.space_group_name_H-M   'P 1'
#
loop_
_entity.id
_entity.type
_entity.pdbx_description
1 polymer ?
#
loop_
_entity_poly.entity_id
_entity_poly.type
_entity_poly.pdbx_seq_one_letter_code
_entity_poly.pdbx_strand_id
1 'polypeptide(L)'
;MEDRIMKYAFKAKIYKIRINWGVDVPEEITKQLISEKGRINIKGQINGFEFVKTLTPVKNAPFRLFVNQAMMKGGKTALGETANFAIEQNTEKIIKEYSIPKLLEEQLTESNLTGDFNRLTASRKKDILKYLSYVKTEETLLKNIEKLIIQLKNNAKNVRIP
;
A
#
# COMPACT_ATOMS: atom_id res chain seq x y z
N MET A 1 10.61 -14.52 -23.42
CA MET A 1 10.31 -15.64 -22.51
C MET A 1 8.94 -15.35 -21.94
N GLU A 2 7.98 -16.24 -22.15
CA GLU A 2 6.64 -16.08 -21.56
C GLU A 2 6.78 -16.00 -20.04
N ASP A 3 6.28 -14.90 -19.44
CA ASP A 3 6.12 -14.76 -18.00
C ASP A 3 5.09 -15.79 -17.54
N ARG A 4 5.52 -17.05 -17.35
CA ARG A 4 4.71 -18.05 -16.69
C ARG A 4 4.53 -17.58 -15.26
N ILE A 5 3.32 -17.12 -14.95
CA ILE A 5 2.92 -16.81 -13.59
C ILE A 5 3.00 -18.11 -12.78
N MET A 6 4.06 -18.25 -12.00
CA MET A 6 4.31 -19.46 -11.24
C MET A 6 3.62 -19.32 -9.87
N LYS A 7 2.65 -20.21 -9.63
CA LYS A 7 1.93 -20.32 -8.36
C LYS A 7 2.63 -21.33 -7.47
N TYR A 8 2.86 -20.94 -6.22
CA TYR A 8 3.47 -21.77 -5.20
C TYR A 8 2.47 -22.04 -4.08
N ALA A 9 2.30 -23.31 -3.72
CA ALA A 9 1.38 -23.72 -2.66
C ALA A 9 2.16 -24.23 -1.44
N PHE A 10 1.66 -23.91 -0.25
CA PHE A 10 2.21 -24.42 1.02
C PHE A 10 1.15 -24.43 2.11
N LYS A 11 1.39 -25.20 3.18
CA LYS A 11 0.57 -25.17 4.40
C LYS A 11 1.38 -24.56 5.52
N ALA A 12 0.75 -23.71 6.32
CA ALA A 12 1.42 -23.11 7.46
C ALA A 12 0.46 -22.89 8.63
N LYS A 13 0.97 -23.06 9.85
CA LYS A 13 0.26 -22.77 11.08
C LYS A 13 0.28 -21.27 11.36
N ILE A 14 -0.89 -20.67 11.55
CA ILE A 14 -1.03 -19.25 11.86
C ILE A 14 -0.64 -19.02 13.31
N TYR A 15 0.32 -18.14 13.55
CA TYR A 15 0.79 -17.81 14.88
C TYR A 15 0.71 -16.31 15.17
N LYS A 16 0.77 -15.97 16.46
CA LYS A 16 0.67 -14.59 16.95
C LYS A 16 2.05 -14.04 17.25
N ILE A 17 2.33 -12.81 16.80
CA ILE A 17 3.54 -12.04 17.10
C ILE A 17 3.09 -10.68 17.61
N ARG A 18 3.24 -10.44 18.92
CA ARG A 18 2.69 -9.26 19.59
C ARG A 18 1.18 -9.12 19.28
N ILE A 19 0.79 -8.06 18.57
CA ILE A 19 -0.59 -7.78 18.19
C ILE A 19 -0.98 -8.33 16.80
N ASN A 20 -0.02 -8.86 16.04
CA ASN A 20 -0.23 -9.32 14.66
C ASN A 20 -0.31 -10.85 14.56
N TRP A 21 -0.90 -11.34 13.47
CA TRP A 21 -0.87 -12.75 13.09
C TRP A 21 -0.03 -12.96 11.84
N GLY A 22 0.66 -14.09 11.72
CA GLY A 22 1.46 -14.39 10.55
C GLY A 22 1.77 -15.86 10.37
N VAL A 23 2.36 -16.13 9.22
CA VAL A 23 2.96 -17.42 8.85
C VAL A 23 4.34 -17.18 8.27
N ASP A 24 5.24 -18.15 8.45
CA ASP A 24 6.53 -18.15 7.78
C ASP A 24 6.35 -18.80 6.40
N VAL A 25 6.81 -18.09 5.36
CA VAL A 25 6.75 -18.57 3.98
C VAL A 25 8.01 -19.39 3.72
N PRO A 26 7.90 -20.62 3.19
CA PRO A 26 9.06 -21.46 2.92
C PRO A 26 10.11 -20.75 2.06
N GLU A 27 11.38 -20.92 2.43
CA GLU A 27 12.48 -20.20 1.77
C GLU A 27 12.59 -20.56 0.29
N GLU A 28 12.38 -21.83 -0.04
CA GLU A 28 12.40 -22.36 -1.39
C GLU A 28 11.38 -21.68 -2.31
N ILE A 29 10.26 -21.19 -1.75
CA ILE A 29 9.28 -20.40 -2.49
C ILE A 29 9.79 -18.97 -2.64
N THR A 30 10.21 -18.33 -1.55
CA THR A 30 10.63 -16.91 -1.59
C THR A 30 11.87 -16.66 -2.44
N LYS A 31 12.76 -17.66 -2.59
CA LYS A 31 13.92 -17.62 -3.48
C LYS A 31 13.56 -17.55 -4.97
N GLN A 32 12.34 -17.94 -5.33
CA GLN A 32 11.82 -17.86 -6.70
C GLN A 32 11.09 -16.54 -7.00
N LEU A 33 10.89 -15.70 -5.98
CA LEU A 33 10.14 -14.45 -6.10
C LEU A 33 11.09 -13.24 -6.10
N ILE A 34 10.64 -12.15 -6.72
CA ILE A 34 11.43 -10.94 -6.87
C ILE A 34 11.26 -10.05 -5.63
N SER A 35 12.38 -9.76 -4.97
CA SER A 35 12.45 -8.84 -3.83
C SER A 35 12.82 -7.44 -4.28
N GLU A 36 11.98 -6.46 -3.94
CA GLU A 36 12.23 -5.04 -4.14
C GLU A 36 12.39 -4.35 -2.80
N LYS A 37 13.55 -3.72 -2.55
CA LYS A 37 13.86 -3.05 -1.28
C LYS A 37 13.64 -3.96 -0.06
N GLY A 38 13.98 -5.23 -0.21
CA GLY A 38 13.86 -6.26 0.83
C GLY A 38 12.43 -6.78 1.03
N ARG A 39 11.46 -6.41 0.21
CA ARG A 39 10.05 -6.84 0.33
C ARG A 39 9.60 -7.54 -0.94
N ILE A 40 8.70 -8.50 -0.84
CA ILE A 40 8.17 -9.25 -1.99
C ILE A 40 6.67 -8.99 -2.10
N ASN A 41 6.23 -8.40 -3.21
CA ASN A 41 4.81 -8.18 -3.45
C ASN A 41 4.17 -9.44 -4.04
N ILE A 42 3.08 -9.89 -3.44
CA ILE A 42 2.40 -11.12 -3.83
C ILE A 42 0.89 -10.91 -3.90
N LYS A 43 0.25 -11.76 -4.71
CA LYS A 43 -1.18 -12.04 -4.66
C LYS A 43 -1.35 -13.53 -4.44
N GLY A 44 -2.49 -13.93 -3.90
CA GLY A 44 -2.67 -15.32 -3.51
C GLY A 44 -3.98 -15.61 -2.84
N GLN A 45 -4.08 -16.80 -2.27
CA GLN A 45 -5.25 -17.32 -1.58
C GLN A 45 -4.89 -17.96 -0.25
N ILE A 46 -5.77 -17.81 0.74
CA ILE A 46 -5.77 -18.53 2.02
C ILE A 46 -7.05 -19.37 2.09
N ASN A 47 -6.94 -20.70 2.07
CA ASN A 47 -8.07 -21.62 1.96
C ASN A 47 -9.06 -21.22 0.84
N GLY A 48 -8.53 -20.77 -0.31
CA GLY A 48 -9.32 -20.30 -1.45
C GLY A 48 -9.79 -18.84 -1.39
N PHE A 49 -9.62 -18.13 -0.27
CA PHE A 49 -9.95 -16.71 -0.17
C PHE A 49 -8.81 -15.82 -0.65
N GLU A 50 -9.10 -14.97 -1.63
CA GLU A 50 -8.09 -14.13 -2.30
C GLU A 50 -7.55 -13.00 -1.42
N PHE A 51 -6.27 -12.67 -1.63
CA PHE A 51 -5.61 -11.53 -1.01
C PHE A 51 -4.49 -10.97 -1.87
N VAL A 52 -4.18 -9.69 -1.62
CA VAL A 52 -2.95 -9.03 -2.08
C VAL A 52 -2.17 -8.56 -0.86
N LYS A 53 -0.88 -8.94 -0.78
CA LYS A 53 -0.02 -8.68 0.37
C LYS A 53 1.43 -8.46 -0.03
N THR A 54 2.23 -8.04 0.94
CA THR A 54 3.68 -7.92 0.79
C THR A 54 4.34 -8.76 1.87
N LEU A 55 5.21 -9.68 1.47
CA LEU A 55 6.05 -10.45 2.38
C LEU A 55 7.09 -9.53 3.01
N THR A 56 7.28 -9.68 4.32
CA THR A 56 8.20 -8.85 5.11
C THR A 56 9.43 -9.66 5.51
N PRO A 57 10.65 -9.15 5.32
CA PRO A 57 11.86 -9.86 5.70
C PRO A 57 11.97 -9.90 7.23
N VAL A 58 12.51 -11.00 7.75
CA VAL A 58 12.82 -11.16 9.18
C VAL A 58 14.30 -11.50 9.29
N LYS A 59 15.02 -10.85 10.22
CA LYS A 59 16.45 -11.08 10.38
C LYS A 59 16.71 -12.55 10.72
N ASN A 60 17.54 -13.22 9.91
CA ASN A 60 17.93 -14.62 10.08
C ASN A 60 16.73 -15.60 10.17
N ALA A 61 15.65 -15.32 9.47
CA ALA A 61 14.46 -16.16 9.45
C ALA A 61 13.74 -16.05 8.10
N PRO A 62 12.82 -16.98 7.78
CA PRO A 62 12.05 -16.90 6.56
C PRO A 62 11.23 -15.61 6.44
N PHE A 63 10.88 -15.26 5.20
CA PHE A 63 9.95 -14.16 4.95
C PHE A 63 8.60 -14.42 5.61
N ARG A 64 8.00 -13.34 6.12
CA ARG A 64 6.73 -13.41 6.84
C ARG A 64 5.58 -12.90 6.02
N LEU A 65 4.51 -13.70 5.94
CA LEU A 65 3.20 -13.27 5.49
C LEU A 65 2.33 -12.94 6.69
N PHE A 66 1.99 -11.66 6.86
CA PHE A 66 1.03 -11.24 7.88
C PHE A 66 -0.41 -11.51 7.42
N VAL A 67 -1.18 -12.13 8.30
CA VAL A 67 -2.59 -12.47 8.08
C VAL A 67 -3.46 -11.46 8.83
N ASN A 68 -4.40 -10.82 8.13
CA ASN A 68 -5.32 -9.86 8.74
C ASN A 68 -6.69 -10.48 8.99
N GLN A 69 -7.57 -9.75 9.68
CA GLN A 69 -8.91 -10.25 10.02
C GLN A 69 -9.77 -10.62 8.79
N ALA A 70 -9.63 -9.91 7.67
CA ALA A 70 -10.33 -10.24 6.43
C ALA A 70 -9.90 -11.62 5.89
N MET A 71 -8.59 -11.87 5.87
CA MET A 71 -8.02 -13.17 5.50
C MET A 71 -8.47 -14.29 6.44
N MET A 72 -8.49 -14.05 7.76
CA MET A 72 -8.96 -15.05 8.74
C MET A 72 -10.43 -15.42 8.51
N LYS A 73 -11.29 -14.41 8.36
CA LYS A 73 -12.73 -14.61 8.13
C LYS A 73 -13.00 -15.28 6.78
N GLY A 74 -12.38 -14.77 5.72
CA GLY A 74 -12.57 -15.26 4.36
C GLY A 74 -12.04 -16.69 4.18
N GLY A 75 -10.86 -16.98 4.73
CA GLY A 75 -10.26 -18.31 4.73
C GLY A 75 -10.84 -19.26 5.78
N LYS A 76 -11.87 -18.83 6.53
CA LYS A 76 -12.55 -19.60 7.59
C LYS A 76 -11.55 -20.30 8.53
N THR A 77 -10.60 -19.54 9.07
CA THR A 77 -9.53 -20.06 9.91
C THR A 77 -9.27 -19.19 11.13
N ALA A 78 -8.59 -19.75 12.13
CA ALA A 78 -8.32 -19.13 13.41
C ALA A 78 -6.82 -19.16 13.79
N LEU A 79 -6.49 -18.39 14.83
CA LEU A 79 -5.14 -18.41 15.40
C LEU A 79 -4.82 -19.83 15.90
N GLY A 80 -3.65 -20.35 15.53
CA GLY A 80 -3.20 -21.68 15.90
C GLY A 80 -3.61 -22.78 14.91
N GLU A 81 -4.44 -22.47 13.91
CA GLU A 81 -4.80 -23.43 12.86
C GLU A 81 -3.80 -23.44 11.71
N THR A 82 -3.73 -24.56 11.00
CA THR A 82 -2.98 -24.68 9.73
C THR A 82 -3.90 -24.35 8.56
N ALA A 83 -3.50 -23.37 7.75
CA ALA A 83 -4.22 -23.00 6.53
C ALA A 83 -3.42 -23.37 5.27
N ASN A 84 -4.13 -23.54 4.16
CA ASN A 84 -3.54 -23.75 2.84
C ASN A 84 -3.34 -22.39 2.17
N PHE A 85 -2.13 -22.12 1.71
CA PHE A 85 -1.76 -20.91 1.00
C PHE A 85 -1.37 -21.25 -0.43
N ALA A 86 -1.77 -20.40 -1.37
CA ALA A 86 -1.25 -20.38 -2.73
C ALA A 86 -0.84 -18.94 -3.04
N ILE A 87 0.41 -18.71 -3.43
CA ILE A 87 0.95 -17.37 -3.69
C ILE A 87 1.66 -17.30 -5.04
N GLU A 88 1.66 -16.12 -5.62
CA GLU A 88 2.41 -15.79 -6.83
C GLU A 88 2.94 -14.37 -6.76
N GLN A 89 3.95 -14.07 -7.57
CA GLN A 89 4.49 -12.71 -7.68
C GLN A 89 3.38 -11.76 -8.13
N ASN A 90 3.18 -10.68 -7.39
CA ASN A 90 2.35 -9.58 -7.86
C ASN A 90 3.23 -8.54 -8.55
N THR A 91 3.18 -8.52 -9.88
CA THR A 91 3.85 -7.54 -10.73
C THR A 91 2.99 -6.31 -11.02
N GLU A 92 1.72 -6.31 -10.59
CA GLU A 92 0.85 -5.15 -10.71
C GLU A 92 1.34 -4.07 -9.75
N LYS A 93 2.05 -3.08 -10.29
CA LYS A 93 2.26 -1.82 -9.60
C LYS A 93 0.90 -1.14 -9.50
N ILE A 94 0.22 -1.29 -8.36
CA ILE A 94 -0.96 -0.48 -8.05
C ILE A 94 -0.49 0.96 -7.84
N ILE A 95 -0.32 1.69 -8.94
CA ILE A 95 -0.19 3.14 -8.93
C ILE A 95 -1.61 3.64 -8.68
N LYS A 96 -1.99 3.73 -7.41
CA LYS A 96 -3.22 4.44 -7.06
C LYS A 96 -2.99 5.91 -7.40
N GLU A 97 -3.57 6.33 -8.51
CA GLU A 97 -3.66 7.73 -8.91
C GLU A 97 -4.77 8.38 -8.11
N TYR A 98 -4.49 9.60 -7.65
CA TYR A 98 -5.46 10.42 -6.95
C TYR A 98 -5.69 11.63 -7.84
N SER A 99 -6.93 11.82 -8.28
CA SER A 99 -7.31 12.98 -9.08
C SER A 99 -7.11 14.26 -8.28
N ILE A 100 -6.84 15.36 -8.98
CA ILE A 100 -6.84 16.69 -8.38
C ILE A 100 -8.29 17.04 -8.02
N PRO A 101 -8.62 17.33 -6.75
CA PRO A 101 -9.95 17.81 -6.40
C PRO A 101 -10.25 19.10 -7.16
N LYS A 102 -11.45 19.24 -7.74
CA LYS A 102 -11.87 20.41 -8.51
C LYS A 102 -11.60 21.73 -7.76
N LEU A 103 -11.93 21.75 -6.47
CA LEU A 103 -11.70 22.90 -5.60
C LEU A 103 -10.21 23.28 -5.47
N LEU A 104 -9.29 22.31 -5.49
CA LEU A 104 -7.86 22.60 -5.48
C LEU A 104 -7.42 23.20 -6.82
N GLU A 105 -7.94 22.69 -7.93
CA GLU A 105 -7.66 23.19 -9.27
C GLU A 105 -8.12 24.65 -9.44
N GLU A 106 -9.33 24.97 -8.98
CA GLU A 106 -9.88 26.34 -8.94
C GLU A 106 -8.98 27.26 -8.12
N GLN A 107 -8.66 26.89 -6.88
CA GLN A 107 -7.83 27.71 -5.98
C GLN A 107 -6.39 27.92 -6.47
N LEU A 108 -5.79 26.90 -7.11
CA LEU A 108 -4.46 27.03 -7.73
C LEU A 108 -4.48 27.99 -8.92
N THR A 109 -5.55 27.95 -9.70
CA THR A 109 -5.74 28.82 -10.87
C THR A 109 -5.96 30.27 -10.45
N GLU A 110 -6.90 30.49 -9.52
CA GLU A 110 -7.20 31.82 -8.95
C GLU A 110 -5.98 32.46 -8.28
N SER A 111 -5.13 31.65 -7.62
CA SER A 111 -3.92 32.14 -6.96
C SER A 111 -2.68 32.21 -7.87
N ASN A 112 -2.78 31.80 -9.14
CA ASN A 112 -1.65 31.66 -10.08
C ASN A 112 -0.50 30.77 -9.54
N LEU A 113 -0.85 29.66 -8.86
CA LEU A 113 0.11 28.73 -8.21
C LEU A 113 0.17 27.35 -8.87
N THR A 114 -0.50 27.16 -10.00
CA THR A 114 -0.48 25.89 -10.74
C THR A 114 0.96 25.46 -11.09
N GLY A 115 1.82 26.42 -11.45
CA GLY A 115 3.24 26.16 -11.71
C GLY A 115 4.00 25.69 -10.46
N ASP A 116 3.78 26.34 -9.32
CA ASP A 116 4.38 25.98 -8.03
C ASP A 116 3.99 24.57 -7.59
N PHE A 117 2.70 24.25 -7.68
CA PHE A 117 2.20 22.93 -7.39
C PHE A 117 2.82 21.87 -8.30
N ASN A 118 2.93 22.15 -9.60
CA ASN A 118 3.50 21.22 -10.57
C ASN A 118 4.99 20.96 -10.37
N ARG A 119 5.74 21.92 -9.83
CA ARG A 119 7.17 21.79 -9.45
C ARG A 119 7.40 20.89 -8.23
N LEU A 120 6.37 20.57 -7.44
CA LEU A 120 6.50 19.59 -6.36
C LEU A 120 6.88 18.21 -6.90
N THR A 121 7.65 17.45 -6.11
CA THR A 121 8.05 16.08 -6.49
C THR A 121 6.81 15.19 -6.68
N ALA A 122 6.92 14.17 -7.54
CA ALA A 122 5.82 13.24 -7.79
C ALA A 122 5.28 12.59 -6.50
N SER A 123 6.17 12.22 -5.57
CA SER A 123 5.77 11.69 -4.26
C SER A 123 4.98 12.73 -3.45
N ARG A 124 5.42 13.99 -3.45
CA ARG A 124 4.75 15.05 -2.67
C ARG A 124 3.37 15.36 -3.23
N LYS A 125 3.24 15.46 -4.56
CA LYS A 125 1.93 15.62 -5.22
C LYS A 125 1.02 14.45 -4.88
N LYS A 126 1.51 13.21 -5.00
CA LYS A 126 0.75 12.01 -4.67
C LYS A 126 0.25 12.02 -3.22
N ASP A 127 1.10 12.39 -2.26
CA ASP A 127 0.71 12.45 -0.86
C ASP A 127 -0.37 13.51 -0.62
N ILE A 128 -0.25 14.69 -1.24
CA ILE A 128 -1.25 15.77 -1.18
C ILE A 128 -2.59 15.29 -1.71
N LEU A 129 -2.60 14.78 -2.95
CA LEU A 129 -3.83 14.34 -3.61
C LEU A 129 -4.46 13.14 -2.88
N LYS A 130 -3.63 12.23 -2.36
CA LYS A 130 -4.07 11.13 -1.51
C LYS A 130 -4.81 11.63 -0.28
N TYR A 131 -4.21 12.54 0.47
CA TYR A 131 -4.82 13.07 1.68
C TYR A 131 -6.16 13.75 1.39
N LEU A 132 -6.18 14.66 0.41
CA LEU A 132 -7.39 15.40 0.05
C LEU A 132 -8.52 14.46 -0.41
N SER A 133 -8.18 13.36 -1.10
CA SER A 133 -9.19 12.35 -1.50
C SER A 133 -9.89 11.63 -0.34
N TYR A 134 -9.31 11.63 0.86
CA TYR A 134 -9.91 11.03 2.06
C TYR A 134 -10.70 12.04 2.92
N VAL A 135 -10.62 13.35 2.60
CA VAL A 135 -11.37 14.38 3.33
C VAL A 135 -12.84 14.31 2.92
N LYS A 136 -13.72 14.06 3.89
CA LYS A 136 -15.15 13.79 3.63
C LYS A 136 -16.02 15.03 3.58
N THR A 137 -15.60 16.13 4.21
CA THR A 137 -16.38 17.35 4.35
C THR A 137 -15.74 18.47 3.53
N GLU A 138 -16.54 19.21 2.79
CA GLU A 138 -16.10 20.34 1.97
C GLU A 138 -15.40 21.43 2.80
N GLU A 139 -15.90 21.75 3.99
CA GLU A 139 -15.26 22.72 4.91
C GLU A 139 -13.82 22.35 5.27
N THR A 140 -13.60 21.09 5.69
CA THR A 140 -12.24 20.60 5.99
C THR A 140 -11.37 20.58 4.73
N LEU A 141 -11.96 20.28 3.57
CA LEU A 141 -11.23 20.26 2.29
C LEU A 141 -10.74 21.67 1.94
N LEU A 142 -11.63 22.67 1.98
CA LEU A 142 -11.33 24.09 1.80
C LEU A 142 -10.19 24.55 2.73
N LYS A 143 -10.34 24.34 4.03
CA LYS A 143 -9.34 24.74 5.04
C LYS A 143 -7.96 24.13 4.78
N ASN A 144 -7.92 22.90 4.28
CA ASN A 144 -6.66 22.22 3.98
C ASN A 144 -6.04 22.71 2.66
N ILE A 145 -6.87 23.03 1.67
CA ILE A 145 -6.43 23.66 0.42
C ILE A 145 -5.87 25.05 0.70
N GLU A 146 -6.53 25.88 1.51
CA GLU A 146 -6.04 27.21 1.89
C GLU A 146 -4.64 27.15 2.53
N LYS A 147 -4.42 26.20 3.45
CA LYS A 147 -3.10 25.97 4.06
C LYS A 147 -2.05 25.55 3.04
N LEU A 148 -2.43 24.76 2.04
CA LEU A 148 -1.54 24.37 0.95
C LEU A 148 -1.18 25.60 0.09
N ILE A 149 -2.17 26.41 -0.29
CA ILE A 149 -1.99 27.65 -1.04
C ILE A 149 -1.03 28.60 -0.31
N ILE A 150 -1.21 28.82 1.00
CA ILE A 150 -0.30 29.65 1.82
C ILE A 150 1.14 29.11 1.77
N GLN A 151 1.33 27.79 1.88
CA GLN A 151 2.66 27.19 1.83
C GLN A 151 3.32 27.34 0.46
N LEU A 152 2.55 27.20 -0.62
CA LEU A 152 3.04 27.41 -1.98
C LEU A 152 3.44 28.88 -2.20
N LYS A 153 2.60 29.85 -1.77
CA LYS A 153 2.92 31.29 -1.83
C LYS A 153 4.22 31.62 -1.10
N ASN A 154 4.47 30.96 0.03
CA ASN A 154 5.66 31.16 0.85
C ASN A 154 6.88 30.36 0.38
N ASN A 155 6.83 29.69 -0.77
CA ASN A 155 7.91 28.83 -1.27
C ASN A 155 8.42 27.83 -0.22
N ALA A 156 7.51 27.23 0.55
CA ALA A 156 7.87 26.32 1.62
C ALA A 156 8.65 25.12 1.08
N LYS A 157 9.90 24.94 1.55
CA LYS A 157 10.77 23.81 1.15
C LYS A 157 10.16 22.43 1.43
N ASN A 158 9.28 22.36 2.43
CA ASN A 158 8.59 21.14 2.84
C ASN A 158 7.09 21.39 2.96
N VAL A 159 6.38 21.38 1.84
CA VAL A 159 4.92 21.45 1.83
C VAL A 159 4.33 20.28 2.63
N ARG A 160 3.52 20.60 3.63
CA ARG A 160 2.84 19.65 4.51
C ARG A 160 1.34 19.82 4.42
N ILE A 161 0.68 18.68 4.38
CA ILE A 161 -0.75 18.52 4.63
C ILE A 161 -0.88 18.11 6.11
N PRO A 162 -1.99 18.45 6.80
CA PRO A 162 -2.18 18.06 8.19
C PRO A 162 -2.05 16.56 8.42
#